data_AF-A0A0V0GFQ6-F1
#
_entry.id   AF-A0A0V0GFQ6-F1
#
_cell.length_a   1.000
_cell.length_b   1.000
_cell.length_c   1.000
_cell.angle_alpha   90.00
_cell.angle_beta   90.00
_cell.angle_gamma   90.00
#
_symmetry.space_group_name_H-M   'P 1'
#
loop_
_entity.id
_entity.type
_entity.pdbx_description
1 polymer ?
#
loop_
_entity_poly.entity_id
_entity_poly.type
_entity_poly.pdbx_seq_one_letter_code
_entity_poly.pdbx_strand_id
1 'polypeptide(L)' 'MPQRDVVSWTVLIMGYRDCGKFGDALVVFEKMRDSGVAPNRVTMVNALSACANCGALDMGVLIHDEIRR' A
#
# COMPACT_ATOMS: atom_id res chain seq x y z
N MET A 1 -14.88 6.62 14.98
CA MET A 1 -13.41 6.41 15.07
C MET A 1 -12.74 7.67 14.57
N PRO A 2 -11.62 8.13 15.15
CA PRO A 2 -10.85 9.22 14.57
C PRO A 2 -10.47 8.88 13.12
N GLN A 3 -10.48 9.89 12.25
CA GLN A 3 -10.15 9.72 10.83
C GLN A 3 -8.70 9.25 10.72
N ARG A 4 -8.47 8.14 10.00
CA ARG A 4 -7.12 7.60 9.81
C ARG A 4 -6.31 8.53 8.92
N ASP A 5 -5.12 8.87 9.37
CA ASP A 5 -4.12 9.66 8.64
C ASP A 5 -3.14 8.75 7.86
N VAL A 6 -2.24 9.38 7.09
CA VAL A 6 -1.23 8.68 6.28
C VAL A 6 -0.36 7.72 7.10
N VAL A 7 -0.07 8.08 8.35
CA VAL A 7 0.80 7.29 9.24
C VAL A 7 0.10 6.01 9.66
N SER A 8 -1.13 6.11 10.17
CA SER A 8 -1.92 4.95 10.60
C SER A 8 -2.22 3.97 9.46
N TRP A 9 -2.51 4.46 8.25
CA TRP A 9 -2.63 3.59 7.07
C TRP A 9 -1.33 2.89 6.72
N THR A 10 -0.21 3.63 6.72
CA THR A 10 1.11 3.05 6.39
C THR A 10 1.51 1.97 7.39
N VAL A 11 1.24 2.17 8.68
CA VAL A 11 1.50 1.18 9.73
C VAL A 11 0.65 -0.08 9.53
N LEU A 12 -0.63 0.06 9.16
CA LEU A 12 -1.47 -1.10 8.84
C LEU A 12 -0.90 -1.91 7.67
N ILE A 13 -0.51 -1.24 6.59
CA ILE A 13 0.04 -1.90 5.38
C ILE A 13 1.35 -2.62 5.73
N MET A 14 2.26 -1.97 6.47
CA MET A 14 3.49 -2.59 6.97
C MET A 14 3.20 -3.83 7.79
N GLY A 15 2.25 -3.75 8.72
CA GLY A 15 1.88 -4.88 9.57
C GLY A 15 1.39 -6.09 8.78
N TYR A 16 0.54 -5.89 7.76
CA TYR A 16 0.09 -6.98 6.89
C TYR A 16 1.24 -7.56 6.06
N ARG A 17 2.09 -6.70 5.47
CA ARG A 17 3.27 -7.12 4.70
C ARG A 17 4.22 -7.97 5.56
N ASP A 18 4.54 -7.51 6.76
CA ASP A 18 5.48 -8.17 7.68
C ASP A 18 4.93 -9.51 8.19
N CYS A 19 3.60 -9.66 8.23
CA CYS A 19 2.94 -10.95 8.49
C CYS A 19 2.89 -11.87 7.26
N GLY A 20 3.47 -11.50 6.12
CA GLY A 20 3.39 -12.24 4.86
C GLY A 20 2.01 -12.18 4.19
N LYS A 21 1.11 -11.32 4.67
CA LYS A 21 -0.25 -11.15 4.16
C LYS A 21 -0.29 -10.09 3.07
N PHE A 22 0.46 -10.33 1.99
CA PHE A 22 0.69 -9.34 0.94
C PHE A 22 -0.59 -8.90 0.23
N GLY A 23 -1.53 -9.81 -0.05
CA GLY A 23 -2.83 -9.46 -0.63
C GLY A 23 -3.64 -8.53 0.27
N ASP A 24 -3.69 -8.80 1.58
CA ASP A 24 -4.37 -7.93 2.55
C ASP A 24 -3.70 -6.55 2.63
N ALA A 25 -2.36 -6.50 2.55
CA ALA A 25 -1.62 -5.24 2.50
C ALA A 25 -2.03 -4.37 1.31
N LEU A 26 -2.23 -4.99 0.13
CA LEU A 26 -2.72 -4.30 -1.06
C LEU A 26 -4.19 -3.87 -0.95
N VAL A 27 -5.05 -4.69 -0.33
CA VAL A 27 -6.44 -4.30 -0.04
C VAL A 27 -6.49 -3.08 0.89
N VAL A 28 -5.59 -3.01 1.89
CA VAL A 28 -5.50 -1.85 2.78
C VAL A 28 -4.96 -0.63 2.04
N PHE A 29 -4.01 -0.81 1.12
CA PHE A 29 -3.50 0.26 0.27
C PHE A 29 -4.59 0.87 -0.63
N GLU A 30 -5.42 0.05 -1.28
CA GLU A 30 -6.55 0.57 -2.06
C GLU A 30 -7.57 1.30 -1.19
N LYS A 31 -7.91 0.76 -0.01
CA LYS A 31 -8.81 1.45 0.93
C LYS A 31 -8.30 2.81 1.39
N MET A 32 -6.98 2.96 1.51
CA MET A 32 -6.35 4.24 1.82
C MET A 32 -6.61 5.26 0.70
N ARG A 33 -6.44 4.84 -0.56
CA ARG A 33 -6.71 5.66 -1.76
C ARG A 33 -8.19 6.02 -1.88
N ASP A 34 -9.08 5.04 -1.68
CA ASP A 34 -10.55 5.25 -1.68
C ASP A 34 -11.00 6.22 -0.58
N SER A 35 -10.26 6.27 0.54
CA SER A 35 -10.50 7.21 1.63
C SER A 35 -9.96 8.63 1.34
N GLY A 36 -9.42 8.87 0.15
CA GLY A 36 -8.82 10.15 -0.26
C GLY A 36 -7.50 10.47 0.45
N VAL A 37 -6.88 9.50 1.12
CA VAL A 37 -5.60 9.71 1.80
C VAL A 37 -4.47 9.36 0.84
N ALA A 38 -3.69 10.35 0.44
CA ALA A 38 -2.58 10.14 -0.48
C ALA A 38 -1.48 9.28 0.15
N PRO A 39 -1.04 8.17 -0.49
CA PRO A 39 0.10 7.40 -0.03
C PRO A 39 1.39 8.21 -0.11
N ASN A 40 2.29 8.00 0.86
CA ASN A 40 3.62 8.59 0.82
C ASN A 40 4.65 7.58 0.26
N ARG A 41 5.91 8.00 0.13
CA ARG A 41 6.98 7.13 -0.40
C ARG A 41 7.12 5.82 0.37
N VAL A 42 7.00 5.85 1.70
CA VAL A 42 7.08 4.64 2.53
C VAL A 42 5.90 3.72 2.23
N THR A 43 4.69 4.26 2.12
CA THR A 43 3.50 3.50 1.73
C THR A 43 3.68 2.84 0.36
N MET A 44 4.18 3.58 -0.64
CA MET A 44 4.37 3.07 -2.00
C MET A 44 5.41 1.95 -2.07
N VAL A 45 6.55 2.08 -1.38
CA VAL A 45 7.58 1.02 -1.32
C VAL A 45 7.01 -0.26 -0.68
N ASN A 46 6.20 -0.11 0.37
CA ASN A 46 5.53 -1.23 1.02
C ASN A 46 4.55 -1.95 0.10
N ALA A 47 3.73 -1.19 -0.63
CA ALA A 47 2.78 -1.74 -1.59
C ALA A 47 3.51 -2.44 -2.76
N LEU A 48 4.57 -1.85 -3.31
CA LEU A 48 5.41 -2.50 -4.33
C LEU A 48 6.02 -3.81 -3.85
N SER A 49 6.54 -3.83 -2.61
CA SER A 49 7.07 -5.05 -2.00
C SER A 49 5.98 -6.11 -1.87
N ALA A 50 4.76 -5.74 -1.45
CA ALA A 50 3.64 -6.66 -1.42
C ALA A 50 3.28 -7.18 -2.82
N CYS A 51 3.24 -6.33 -3.85
CA CYS A 51 3.01 -6.75 -5.24
C CYS A 51 4.03 -7.79 -5.71
N ALA A 52 5.32 -7.54 -5.46
CA ALA A 52 6.39 -8.46 -5.84
C ALA A 52 6.27 -9.84 -5.17
N ASN A 53 5.80 -9.88 -3.92
CA ASN A 53 5.67 -11.13 -3.17
C ASN A 53 4.39 -11.92 -3.48
N CYS A 54 3.32 -11.28 -3.95
CA CYS A 54 2.07 -11.98 -4.33
C CYS A 54 1.83 -12.08 -5.84
N GLY A 55 2.76 -11.60 -6.68
CA GLY A 55 2.65 -11.66 -8.13
C GLY A 55 1.64 -10.67 -8.72
N ALA A 56 1.27 -9.61 -8.01
CA ALA A 56 0.33 -8.57 -8.47
C ALA A 56 1.01 -7.58 -9.44
N LEU A 57 1.39 -8.07 -10.63
CA LEU A 57 2.18 -7.31 -11.60
C LEU A 57 1.49 -6.02 -12.05
N ASP A 58 0.20 -6.09 -12.41
CA ASP A 58 -0.54 -4.95 -12.92
C ASP A 58 -0.56 -3.79 -11.92
N MET A 59 -0.84 -4.10 -10.66
CA MET A 59 -0.80 -3.12 -9.58
C MET A 59 0.63 -2.61 -9.32
N GLY A 60 1.63 -3.49 -9.39
CA GLY A 60 3.03 -3.09 -9.26
C GLY A 60 3.46 -2.08 -10.33
N VAL A 61 3.05 -2.27 -11.59
CA VAL A 61 3.33 -1.34 -12.69
C VAL A 61 2.66 0.01 -12.45
N LEU A 62 1.39 0.02 -12.03
CA LEU A 62 0.65 1.26 -11.74
C LEU A 62 1.36 2.08 -10.64
N ILE A 63 1.69 1.45 -9.51
CA ILE A 63 2.37 2.14 -8.40
C ILE A 63 3.75 2.65 -8.84
N HIS A 64 4.48 1.85 -9.62
CA HIS A 64 5.81 2.24 -10.08
C HIS A 64 5.78 3.43 -11.04
N ASP A 65 4.77 3.51 -11.91
CA ASP A 65 4.56 4.67 -12.78
C ASP A 65 4.15 5.92 -11.99
N GLU A 66 3.35 5.77 -10.91
CA GLU A 66 3.02 6.86 -10.00
C GLU A 66 4.27 7.43 -9.29
N ILE A 67 5.24 6.59 -8.91
CA ILE A 67 6.49 7.05 -8.26
C ILE A 67 7.39 7.86 -9.19
N ARG A 68 7.32 7.60 -10.50
CA ARG A 68 8.18 8.24 -11.51
C ARG A 68 7.68 9.61 -11.99
N ARG A 69 6.41 9.94 -11.74
CA ARG A 69 5.83 11.24 -12.05
C ARG A 69 6.19 12.28 -10.99
#